data_AF-A0AAW7XA05-F1
#
_entry.id   AF-A0AAW7XA05-F1
#
_cell.length_a   1.000
_cell.length_b   1.000
_cell.length_c   1.000
_cell.angle_alpha   90.00
_cell.angle_beta   90.00
_cell.angle_gamma   90.00
#
_symmetry.space_group_name_H-M   'P 1'
#
loop_
_entity.id
_entity.type
_entity.pdbx_description
1 polymer ?
#
loop_
_entity_poly.entity_id
_entity_poly.type
_entity_poly.pdbx_seq_one_letter_code
_entity_poly.pdbx_strand_id
1 'polypeptide(L)'
;MIDLYYKSIAYVIALSIFTLALGGMCFYWSHLNHALMPAENSRYPWQSSTLNDAQEGGASIINIIKNSHNLNFNYLLIDKVEYPFVAAVIAFDELEGATTFVDLRKYSTLRMNIRCSQKNVLSFFMHSDDLAITDRSNFSSYRISEVLIPCDIYWAEVEVDLHHLYVPPWWLHKFGLEHSDQSYSLSKVLALSFAGSHHGPVNKKVEVSIQDIRLQGKDWRYMWAFTIIFLLAWGAMLLWLLKLYTRSLVSEIERKITQARPLVAYKKISIAPHKEDSLAATVLRFFATEYSNPAMSLEYATEKLNINRNKLNGVLKQELNLTFNAYLHKLRMVEAGRLLDSDVGISVSELAFRLGYTNTNYFYKVFKNEYGCTPKKYKDINHSSASD
;
A
#
# COMPACT_ATOMS: atom_id res chain seq x y z
N MET A 1 -10.58 17.48 -21.24
CA MET A 1 -10.16 16.13 -20.79
C MET A 1 -8.64 15.97 -20.84
N ILE A 2 -8.00 16.35 -21.96
CA ILE A 2 -6.54 16.24 -22.17
C ILE A 2 -5.71 17.06 -21.15
N ASP A 3 -6.04 18.34 -20.90
CA ASP A 3 -5.31 19.16 -19.91
C ASP A 3 -5.37 18.64 -18.47
N LEU A 4 -6.49 18.05 -18.07
CA LEU A 4 -6.65 17.46 -16.73
C LEU A 4 -5.79 16.19 -16.59
N TYR A 5 -5.67 15.43 -17.69
CA TYR A 5 -4.85 14.24 -17.77
C TYR A 5 -3.35 14.57 -17.70
N TYR A 6 -2.89 15.62 -18.40
CA TYR A 6 -1.50 16.07 -18.30
C TYR A 6 -1.13 16.57 -16.90
N LYS A 7 -2.01 17.34 -16.25
CA LYS A 7 -1.77 17.80 -14.87
C LYS A 7 -1.71 16.64 -13.87
N SER A 8 -2.63 15.67 -13.98
CA SER A 8 -2.62 14.48 -13.10
C SER A 8 -1.38 13.61 -13.29
N ILE A 9 -0.92 13.41 -14.53
CA ILE A 9 0.36 12.73 -14.80
C ILE A 9 1.53 13.46 -14.15
N ALA A 10 1.59 14.79 -14.28
CA ALA A 10 2.66 15.58 -13.68
C ALA A 10 2.70 15.42 -12.15
N TYR A 11 1.53 15.40 -11.48
CA TYR A 11 1.46 15.15 -10.04
C TYR A 11 1.89 13.74 -9.64
N VAL A 12 1.54 12.71 -10.43
CA VAL A 12 1.99 11.33 -10.19
C VAL A 12 3.51 11.21 -10.34
N ILE A 13 4.08 11.80 -11.39
CA ILE A 13 5.53 11.81 -11.60
C ILE A 13 6.23 12.53 -10.44
N ALA A 14 5.73 13.69 -10.03
CA ALA A 14 6.29 14.44 -8.91
C ALA A 14 6.25 13.63 -7.60
N LEU A 15 5.13 12.95 -7.30
CA LEU A 15 5.00 12.11 -6.11
C LEU A 15 5.95 10.89 -6.17
N SER A 16 6.13 10.27 -7.34
CA SER A 16 7.09 9.18 -7.53
C SER A 16 8.52 9.62 -7.26
N ILE A 17 8.93 10.77 -7.80
CA ILE A 17 10.28 11.32 -7.55
C ILE A 17 10.46 11.63 -6.07
N PHE A 18 9.47 12.27 -5.43
CA PHE A 18 9.52 12.59 -4.01
C PHE A 18 9.62 11.34 -3.13
N THR A 19 8.79 10.32 -3.39
CA THR A 19 8.81 9.07 -2.62
C THR A 19 10.10 8.28 -2.82
N LEU A 20 10.71 8.33 -4.01
CA LEU A 20 12.02 7.72 -4.26
C LEU A 20 13.14 8.44 -3.49
N ALA A 21 13.13 9.77 -3.49
CA ALA A 21 14.10 10.58 -2.73
C ALA A 21 13.95 10.34 -1.21
N LEU A 22 12.72 10.36 -0.70
CA LEU A 22 12.43 10.08 0.70
C LEU A 22 12.84 8.64 1.10
N GLY A 23 12.54 7.66 0.24
CA GLY A 23 12.95 6.28 0.45
C GLY A 23 14.46 6.11 0.52
N GLY A 24 15.21 6.77 -0.38
CA GLY A 24 16.67 6.79 -0.33
C GLY A 24 17.22 7.42 0.95
N MET A 25 16.62 8.52 1.41
CA MET A 25 16.99 9.18 2.67
C MET A 25 16.73 8.29 3.88
N CYS A 26 15.54 7.67 3.97
CA CYS A 26 15.19 6.74 5.04
C CYS A 26 16.07 5.49 5.02
N PHE A 27 16.41 4.95 3.85
CA PHE A 27 17.33 3.83 3.71
C PHE A 27 18.73 4.17 4.22
N TYR A 28 19.24 5.35 3.87
CA TYR A 28 20.53 5.83 4.37
C TYR A 28 20.53 5.96 5.90
N TRP A 29 19.51 6.61 6.47
CA TRP A 29 19.38 6.74 7.93
C TRP A 29 19.10 5.44 8.68
N SER A 30 18.54 4.44 8.00
CA SER A 30 18.33 3.12 8.60
C SER A 30 19.64 2.38 8.86
N HIS A 31 20.73 2.68 8.15
CA HIS A 31 22.01 2.01 8.36
C HIS A 31 22.78 2.70 9.50
N LEU A 32 22.98 1.96 10.59
CA LEU A 32 23.79 2.39 11.73
C LEU A 32 25.23 1.94 11.49
N ASN A 33 26.17 2.88 11.52
CA ASN A 33 27.60 2.60 11.45
C ASN A 33 28.34 3.56 12.39
N HIS A 34 28.79 3.04 13.53
CA HIS A 34 29.43 3.84 14.57
C HIS A 34 30.81 3.30 14.91
N ALA A 35 31.84 4.11 14.65
CA ALA A 35 33.20 3.80 15.06
C ALA A 35 33.36 3.96 16.57
N LEU A 36 34.11 3.03 17.18
CA LEU A 36 34.56 3.14 18.56
C LEU A 36 35.87 3.93 18.67
N MET A 37 36.56 4.24 17.58
CA MET A 37 37.81 5.01 17.61
C MET A 37 37.62 6.40 16.96
N PRO A 38 38.25 7.46 17.50
CA PRO A 38 39.03 7.53 18.73
C PRO A 38 38.17 7.38 19.99
N ALA A 39 38.76 6.85 21.07
CA ALA A 39 38.03 6.45 22.27
C ALA A 39 37.15 7.57 22.86
N GLU A 40 37.71 8.76 23.06
CA GLU A 40 37.03 9.92 23.67
C GLU A 40 35.92 10.52 22.80
N ASN A 41 36.11 10.49 21.47
CA ASN A 41 35.19 11.12 20.51
C ASN A 41 34.18 10.13 19.91
N SER A 42 34.23 8.88 20.32
CA SER A 42 33.29 7.87 19.85
C SER A 42 31.89 8.12 20.41
N ARG A 43 30.88 7.54 19.76
CA ARG A 43 29.49 7.61 20.26
C ARG A 43 29.35 7.05 21.68
N TYR A 44 30.23 6.13 22.04
CA TYR A 44 30.29 5.46 23.34
C TYR A 44 31.70 5.58 23.88
N PRO A 45 32.02 6.68 24.57
CA PRO A 45 33.34 6.87 25.15
C PRO A 45 33.78 5.66 25.95
N TRP A 46 35.04 5.27 25.81
CA TRP A 46 35.58 4.09 26.48
C TRP A 46 37.04 4.31 26.89
N GLN A 47 37.50 3.47 27.81
CA GLN A 47 38.88 3.43 28.28
C GLN A 47 39.47 2.04 28.09
N SER A 48 40.75 1.98 27.74
CA SER A 48 41.47 0.72 27.62
C SER A 48 41.91 0.23 28.99
N SER A 49 41.60 -1.01 29.33
CA SER A 49 42.09 -1.68 30.54
C SER A 49 42.62 -3.08 30.21
N THR A 50 43.33 -3.70 31.15
CA THR A 50 43.91 -5.03 30.98
C THR A 50 43.39 -5.99 32.04
N LEU A 51 43.15 -7.23 31.64
CA LEU A 51 42.90 -8.35 32.54
C LEU A 51 43.93 -9.44 32.32
N ASN A 52 44.25 -10.16 33.39
CA ASN A 52 45.08 -11.35 33.37
C ASN A 52 44.69 -12.31 34.50
N ASP A 53 45.25 -13.51 34.40
CA ASP A 53 45.11 -14.59 35.38
C ASP A 53 45.86 -14.37 36.71
N ALA A 54 46.41 -13.18 36.97
CA ALA A 54 47.22 -12.92 38.16
C ALA A 54 46.43 -13.09 39.46
N GLN A 55 45.14 -12.72 39.47
CA GLN A 55 44.26 -12.93 40.62
C GLN A 55 43.98 -14.40 40.91
N GLU A 56 44.14 -15.27 39.91
CA GLU A 56 43.94 -16.72 40.02
C GLU A 56 45.29 -17.46 40.23
N GLY A 57 46.37 -16.74 40.54
CA GLY A 57 47.71 -17.30 40.78
C GLY A 57 48.56 -17.51 39.52
N GLY A 58 48.04 -17.07 38.37
CA GLY A 58 48.71 -17.11 37.07
C GLY A 58 49.92 -16.19 36.99
N ALA A 59 50.55 -16.20 35.82
CA ALA A 59 51.73 -15.39 35.53
C ALA A 59 51.66 -14.72 34.17
N SER A 60 50.50 -14.74 33.52
CA SER A 60 50.34 -14.19 32.18
C SER A 60 50.38 -12.66 32.21
N ILE A 61 50.98 -12.08 31.15
CA ILE A 61 51.30 -10.65 31.10
C ILE A 61 50.66 -10.05 29.84
N ILE A 62 50.14 -8.84 29.97
CA ILE A 62 49.61 -8.05 28.87
C ILE A 62 49.97 -6.58 29.04
N ASN A 63 50.33 -5.91 27.93
CA ASN A 63 50.58 -4.48 27.90
C ASN A 63 49.87 -3.85 26.70
N ILE A 64 49.05 -2.83 26.96
CA ILE A 64 48.40 -2.02 25.92
C ILE A 64 49.34 -0.88 25.52
N ILE A 65 49.58 -0.74 24.22
CA ILE A 65 50.35 0.34 23.63
C ILE A 65 49.37 1.48 23.34
N LYS A 66 49.42 2.53 24.16
CA LYS A 66 48.51 3.68 24.06
C LYS A 66 48.53 4.28 22.65
N ASN A 67 47.38 4.26 22.00
CA ASN A 67 47.15 4.90 20.71
C ASN A 67 45.67 5.32 20.64
N SER A 68 45.39 6.51 20.11
CA SER A 68 44.03 7.03 19.97
C SER A 68 43.24 6.40 18.82
N HIS A 69 43.91 5.84 17.82
CA HIS A 69 43.27 5.36 16.58
C HIS A 69 43.30 3.84 16.42
N ASN A 70 44.08 3.13 17.24
CA ASN A 70 44.26 1.68 17.17
C ASN A 70 44.28 1.10 18.59
N LEU A 71 43.77 -0.12 18.76
CA LEU A 71 43.97 -0.93 19.95
C LEU A 71 45.13 -1.89 19.70
N ASN A 72 46.32 -1.49 20.14
CA ASN A 72 47.53 -2.29 20.02
C ASN A 72 47.91 -2.85 21.38
N PHE A 73 48.18 -4.14 21.47
CA PHE A 73 48.63 -4.76 22.71
C PHE A 73 49.58 -5.93 22.42
N ASN A 74 50.45 -6.20 23.39
CA ASN A 74 51.25 -7.41 23.40
C ASN A 74 50.92 -8.23 24.63
N TYR A 75 50.96 -9.54 24.49
CA TYR A 75 50.71 -10.44 25.61
C TYR A 75 51.62 -11.66 25.57
N LEU A 76 51.75 -12.31 26.73
CA LEU A 76 52.41 -13.58 26.93
C LEU A 76 51.50 -14.43 27.82
N LEU A 77 50.89 -15.46 27.23
CA LEU A 77 50.13 -16.46 27.98
C LEU A 77 51.09 -17.45 28.62
N ILE A 78 51.02 -17.66 29.94
CA ILE A 78 51.91 -18.58 30.65
C ILE A 78 51.09 -19.75 31.21
N ASP A 79 51.48 -20.97 30.84
CA ASP A 79 50.85 -22.20 31.31
C ASP A 79 51.26 -22.53 32.76
N LYS A 80 50.64 -21.84 33.71
CA LYS A 80 50.89 -21.99 35.15
C LYS A 80 49.64 -22.38 35.95
N VAL A 81 48.47 -21.98 35.46
CA VAL A 81 47.17 -22.27 36.06
C VAL A 81 46.34 -23.08 35.06
N GLU A 82 45.27 -23.70 35.53
CA GLU A 82 44.42 -24.57 34.70
C GLU A 82 43.81 -23.84 33.49
N TYR A 83 43.52 -22.54 33.63
CA TYR A 83 42.94 -21.70 32.58
C TYR A 83 43.67 -20.35 32.50
N PRO A 84 44.86 -20.30 31.86
CA PRO A 84 45.59 -19.05 31.75
C PRO A 84 44.88 -18.11 30.79
N PHE A 85 44.74 -16.84 31.16
CA PHE A 85 44.06 -15.84 30.34
C PHE A 85 44.71 -14.46 30.44
N VAL A 86 44.54 -13.71 29.36
CA VAL A 86 44.87 -12.28 29.25
C VAL A 86 43.86 -11.64 28.34
N ALA A 87 43.43 -10.41 28.64
CA ALA A 87 42.49 -9.69 27.79
C ALA A 87 42.77 -8.18 27.75
N ALA A 88 42.76 -7.61 26.55
CA ALA A 88 42.66 -6.17 26.35
C ALA A 88 41.18 -5.78 26.36
N VAL A 89 40.80 -4.85 27.24
CA VAL A 89 39.41 -4.48 27.50
C VAL A 89 39.13 -3.08 26.99
N ILE A 90 38.05 -2.95 26.22
CA ILE A 90 37.36 -1.70 25.87
C ILE A 90 36.23 -1.55 26.89
N ALA A 91 36.44 -0.70 27.89
CA ALA A 91 35.49 -0.49 28.98
C ALA A 91 34.69 0.80 28.75
N PHE A 92 33.36 0.71 28.74
CA PHE A 92 32.48 1.88 28.56
C PHE A 92 32.29 2.70 29.84
N ASP A 93 32.72 2.15 30.98
CA ASP A 93 32.75 2.78 32.29
C ASP A 93 33.96 2.24 33.09
N GLU A 94 34.09 2.60 34.36
CA GLU A 94 35.00 1.93 35.30
C GLU A 94 34.62 0.44 35.43
N LEU A 95 35.63 -0.44 35.43
CA LEU A 95 35.41 -1.89 35.50
C LEU A 95 34.84 -2.35 36.84
N GLU A 96 35.17 -1.63 37.91
CA GLU A 96 34.66 -1.84 39.26
C GLU A 96 33.88 -0.60 39.67
N GLY A 97 32.64 -0.78 40.13
CA GLY A 97 31.75 0.34 40.49
C GLY A 97 30.95 0.92 39.33
N ALA A 98 30.87 0.24 38.18
CA ALA A 98 30.16 0.71 36.99
C ALA A 98 28.72 1.20 37.30
N THR A 99 28.39 2.36 36.76
CA THR A 99 27.05 2.97 36.87
C THR A 99 26.35 3.09 35.52
N THR A 100 27.14 3.11 34.45
CA THR A 100 26.67 3.28 33.08
C THR A 100 26.89 2.02 32.27
N PHE A 101 25.96 1.77 31.34
CA PHE A 101 25.98 0.61 30.46
C PHE A 101 25.57 1.04 29.05
N VAL A 102 26.10 0.35 28.05
CA VAL A 102 25.79 0.61 26.65
C VAL A 102 24.72 -0.36 26.16
N ASP A 103 23.67 0.20 25.55
CA ASP A 103 22.66 -0.58 24.83
C ASP A 103 23.11 -0.83 23.38
N LEU A 104 23.47 -2.09 23.11
CA LEU A 104 23.92 -2.58 21.82
C LEU A 104 22.83 -3.27 21.00
N ARG A 105 21.57 -3.36 21.47
CA ARG A 105 20.48 -4.10 20.78
C ARG A 105 20.20 -3.66 19.35
N LYS A 106 20.54 -2.42 19.01
CA LYS A 106 20.38 -1.85 17.66
C LYS A 106 21.49 -2.24 16.69
N TYR A 107 22.56 -2.86 17.17
CA TYR A 107 23.70 -3.31 16.38
C TYR A 107 23.64 -4.82 16.22
N SER A 108 23.84 -5.29 14.98
CA SER A 108 23.91 -6.70 14.66
C SER A 108 25.35 -7.21 14.70
N THR A 109 26.30 -6.38 14.23
CA THR A 109 27.66 -6.83 13.97
C THR A 109 28.70 -5.83 14.50
N LEU A 110 29.79 -6.37 15.01
CA LEU A 110 31.01 -5.65 15.34
C LEU A 110 32.06 -6.00 14.29
N ARG A 111 32.46 -5.01 13.49
CA ARG A 111 33.44 -5.15 12.42
C ARG A 111 34.76 -4.53 12.86
N MET A 112 35.87 -5.17 12.52
CA MET A 112 37.20 -4.63 12.79
C MET A 112 38.23 -5.19 11.81
N ASN A 113 39.35 -4.49 11.67
CA ASN A 113 40.53 -5.03 11.01
C ASN A 113 41.53 -5.48 12.07
N ILE A 114 42.02 -6.71 11.97
CA ILE A 114 42.93 -7.30 12.94
C ILE A 114 44.17 -7.89 12.27
N ARG A 115 45.30 -7.81 12.97
CA ARG A 115 46.58 -8.41 12.60
C ARG A 115 47.33 -8.89 13.84
N CYS A 116 47.98 -10.04 13.74
CA CYS A 116 48.87 -10.58 14.78
C CYS A 116 50.32 -10.68 14.29
N SER A 117 51.28 -10.80 15.21
CA SER A 117 52.68 -11.08 14.88
C SER A 117 52.93 -12.50 14.34
N GLN A 118 52.00 -13.42 14.63
CA GLN A 118 52.01 -14.81 14.19
C GLN A 118 50.58 -15.34 14.10
N LYS A 119 50.37 -16.48 13.41
CA LYS A 119 49.06 -17.13 13.33
C LYS A 119 48.54 -17.47 14.72
N ASN A 120 47.31 -17.05 14.99
CA ASN A 120 46.72 -17.10 16.31
C ASN A 120 45.19 -17.16 16.23
N VAL A 121 44.56 -17.57 17.33
CA VAL A 121 43.13 -17.48 17.56
C VAL A 121 42.93 -16.68 18.83
N LEU A 122 42.14 -15.62 18.75
CA LEU A 122 41.78 -14.80 19.90
C LEU A 122 40.34 -15.12 20.30
N SER A 123 40.01 -14.86 21.56
CA SER A 123 38.64 -14.90 22.04
C SER A 123 38.12 -13.47 22.14
N PHE A 124 36.99 -13.18 21.50
CA PHE A 124 36.22 -11.98 21.74
C PHE A 124 35.21 -12.26 22.85
N PHE A 125 35.18 -11.41 23.88
CA PHE A 125 34.18 -11.47 24.94
C PHE A 125 33.39 -10.18 25.01
N MET A 126 32.09 -10.32 25.20
CA MET A 126 31.19 -9.25 25.60
C MET A 126 30.81 -9.43 27.06
N HIS A 127 30.95 -8.37 27.86
CA HIS A 127 30.67 -8.37 29.31
C HIS A 127 29.36 -7.64 29.56
N SER A 128 28.33 -8.37 29.96
CA SER A 128 26.97 -7.86 30.16
C SER A 128 26.49 -8.01 31.60
N ASP A 129 25.65 -7.07 32.04
CA ASP A 129 24.98 -7.10 33.35
C ASP A 129 23.97 -8.25 33.40
N ASP A 130 24.17 -9.17 34.34
CA ASP A 130 23.23 -10.22 34.69
C ASP A 130 22.70 -9.97 36.11
N LEU A 131 21.40 -9.70 36.22
CA LEU A 131 20.75 -9.33 37.47
C LEU A 131 20.89 -10.37 38.58
N ALA A 132 21.12 -11.64 38.26
CA ALA A 132 21.22 -12.71 39.24
C ALA A 132 22.65 -12.90 39.78
N ILE A 133 23.68 -12.54 39.02
CA ILE A 133 25.08 -12.93 39.28
C ILE A 133 26.01 -11.73 39.40
N THR A 134 25.78 -10.68 38.62
CA THR A 134 26.73 -9.58 38.49
C THR A 134 26.88 -8.81 39.80
N ASP A 135 28.09 -8.86 40.33
CA ASP A 135 28.60 -8.01 41.40
C ASP A 135 29.38 -6.85 40.79
N ARG A 136 28.87 -5.63 40.96
CA ARG A 136 29.48 -4.43 40.38
C ARG A 136 30.87 -4.11 40.92
N SER A 137 31.24 -4.65 42.09
CA SER A 137 32.58 -4.49 42.65
C SER A 137 33.59 -5.47 42.07
N ASN A 138 33.15 -6.48 41.32
CA ASN A 138 33.99 -7.53 40.76
C ASN A 138 33.73 -7.70 39.26
N PHE A 139 34.63 -7.17 38.44
CA PHE A 139 34.50 -7.24 36.98
C PHE A 139 34.41 -8.68 36.44
N SER A 140 35.04 -9.66 37.09
CA SER A 140 34.99 -11.06 36.66
C SER A 140 33.63 -11.74 36.89
N SER A 141 32.70 -11.08 37.59
CA SER A 141 31.33 -11.56 37.82
C SER A 141 30.35 -11.20 36.71
N TYR A 142 30.72 -10.31 35.78
CA TYR A 142 29.87 -9.97 34.65
C TYR A 142 29.69 -11.17 33.74
N ARG A 143 28.49 -11.31 33.17
CA ARG A 143 28.20 -12.42 32.26
C ARG A 143 28.92 -12.22 30.95
N ILE A 144 29.74 -13.20 30.59
CA ILE A 144 30.53 -13.17 29.37
C ILE A 144 29.85 -13.95 28.26
N SER A 145 29.93 -13.42 27.05
CA SER A 145 29.53 -14.12 25.83
C SER A 145 30.67 -14.08 24.83
N GLU A 146 31.06 -15.25 24.32
CA GLU A 146 32.29 -15.49 23.59
C GLU A 146 32.04 -15.79 22.11
N VAL A 147 33.01 -15.41 21.27
CA VAL A 147 33.26 -16.05 19.98
C VAL A 147 34.77 -16.10 19.72
N LEU A 148 35.22 -17.15 19.03
CA LEU A 148 36.62 -17.26 18.60
C LEU A 148 36.83 -16.51 17.29
N ILE A 149 37.86 -15.67 17.23
CA ILE A 149 38.23 -14.89 16.05
C ILE A 149 39.63 -15.31 15.56
N PRO A 150 39.79 -15.65 14.26
CA PRO A 150 41.10 -15.95 13.70
C PRO A 150 41.93 -14.66 13.56
N CYS A 151 43.25 -14.78 13.76
CA CYS A 151 44.17 -13.67 13.61
C CYS A 151 45.43 -14.12 12.86
N ASP A 152 45.66 -13.54 11.68
CA ASP A 152 46.80 -13.87 10.82
C ASP A 152 47.87 -12.76 10.85
N ILE A 153 49.01 -13.01 10.21
CA ILE A 153 50.12 -12.07 10.07
C ILE A 153 49.80 -10.89 9.15
N TYR A 154 48.76 -11.03 8.33
CA TYR A 154 48.23 -10.02 7.43
C TYR A 154 46.97 -9.39 8.04
N TRP A 155 46.69 -8.15 7.66
CA TRP A 155 45.43 -7.51 8.02
C TRP A 155 44.26 -8.25 7.38
N ALA A 156 43.29 -8.63 8.21
CA ALA A 156 42.03 -9.22 7.77
C ALA A 156 40.86 -8.50 8.43
N GLU A 157 39.77 -8.33 7.68
CA GLU A 157 38.50 -7.86 8.22
C GLU A 157 37.81 -9.03 8.92
N VAL A 158 37.40 -8.81 10.17
CA VAL A 158 36.67 -9.78 10.99
C VAL A 158 35.34 -9.15 11.39
N GLU A 159 34.27 -9.93 11.22
CA GLU A 159 32.93 -9.57 11.64
C GLU A 159 32.47 -10.50 12.75
N VAL A 160 32.08 -9.92 13.89
CA VAL A 160 31.50 -10.62 15.03
C VAL A 160 30.00 -10.34 15.05
N ASP A 161 29.19 -11.39 15.01
CA ASP A 161 27.74 -11.28 15.19
C ASP A 161 27.41 -11.20 16.69
N LEU A 162 26.88 -10.06 17.12
CA LEU A 162 26.56 -9.79 18.52
C LEU A 162 25.34 -10.58 19.02
N HIS A 163 24.49 -11.09 18.11
CA HIS A 163 23.33 -11.92 18.43
C HIS A 163 23.61 -13.42 18.38
N HIS A 164 24.82 -13.83 17.97
CA HIS A 164 25.26 -15.22 17.91
C HIS A 164 26.57 -15.42 18.67
N LEU A 165 26.54 -15.16 19.97
CA LEU A 165 27.61 -15.47 20.92
C LEU A 165 27.15 -16.64 21.81
N TYR A 166 28.09 -17.28 22.50
CA TYR A 166 27.79 -18.34 23.46
C TYR A 166 28.39 -18.02 24.83
N VAL A 167 27.74 -18.46 25.90
CA VAL A 167 28.30 -18.36 27.25
C VAL A 167 29.21 -19.57 27.47
N PRO A 168 30.50 -19.36 27.75
CA PRO A 168 31.44 -20.47 27.80
C PRO A 168 31.16 -21.39 29.00
N PRO A 169 31.29 -22.72 28.83
CA PRO A 169 30.93 -23.68 29.88
C PRO A 169 31.65 -23.50 31.21
N TRP A 170 32.91 -23.06 31.18
CA TRP A 170 33.70 -22.81 32.39
C TRP A 170 33.12 -21.69 33.24
N TRP A 171 32.55 -20.65 32.62
CA TRP A 171 31.95 -19.52 33.33
C TRP A 171 30.62 -19.95 33.97
N LEU A 172 29.80 -20.70 33.23
CA LEU A 172 28.55 -21.28 33.76
C LEU A 172 28.85 -22.17 34.98
N HIS A 173 29.86 -23.04 34.88
CA HIS A 173 30.28 -23.88 35.99
C HIS A 173 30.79 -23.06 37.19
N LYS A 174 31.57 -22.00 36.96
CA LYS A 174 32.09 -21.10 38.02
C LYS A 174 30.97 -20.47 38.85
N PHE A 175 29.82 -20.17 38.24
CA PHE A 175 28.67 -19.56 38.91
C PHE A 175 27.51 -20.53 39.19
N GLY A 176 27.72 -21.84 39.01
CA GLY A 176 26.73 -22.87 39.33
C GLY A 176 25.48 -22.88 38.43
N LEU A 177 25.61 -22.44 37.17
CA LEU A 177 24.53 -22.43 36.18
C LEU A 177 24.53 -23.69 35.30
N GLU A 178 23.37 -24.03 34.74
CA GLU A 178 23.24 -25.10 33.76
C GLU A 178 23.91 -24.74 32.43
N HIS A 179 24.49 -25.74 31.73
CA HIS A 179 25.11 -25.52 30.42
C HIS A 179 24.13 -25.07 29.32
N SER A 180 22.84 -25.32 29.51
CA SER A 180 21.74 -24.87 28.65
C SER A 180 21.49 -23.36 28.73
N ASP A 181 21.95 -22.69 29.79
CA ASP A 181 21.75 -21.25 29.99
C ASP A 181 22.72 -20.43 29.14
N GLN A 182 22.42 -20.38 27.84
CA GLN A 182 23.15 -19.61 26.84
C GLN A 182 22.57 -18.20 26.64
N SER A 183 21.64 -17.77 27.50
CA SER A 183 21.03 -16.45 27.38
C SER A 183 22.03 -15.34 27.69
N TYR A 184 21.89 -14.17 27.07
CA TYR A 184 22.70 -12.99 27.41
C TYR A 184 21.99 -11.72 26.94
N SER A 185 22.40 -10.57 27.47
CA SER A 185 21.75 -9.29 27.19
C SER A 185 22.65 -8.30 26.46
N LEU A 186 22.14 -7.76 25.35
CA LEU A 186 22.75 -6.63 24.64
C LEU A 186 22.32 -5.27 25.19
N SER A 187 21.35 -5.21 26.12
CA SER A 187 20.82 -3.93 26.60
C SER A 187 21.73 -3.22 27.60
N LYS A 188 22.59 -3.98 28.29
CA LYS A 188 23.46 -3.48 29.36
C LYS A 188 24.85 -4.10 29.23
N VAL A 189 25.62 -3.59 28.26
CA VAL A 189 26.99 -4.03 28.02
C VAL A 189 27.94 -3.06 28.70
N LEU A 190 28.83 -3.59 29.56
CA LEU A 190 29.84 -2.80 30.26
C LEU A 190 31.14 -2.70 29.46
N ALA A 191 31.55 -3.81 28.85
CA ALA A 191 32.84 -3.87 28.18
C ALA A 191 32.88 -4.89 27.04
N LEU A 192 33.78 -4.67 26.09
CA LEU A 192 34.18 -5.63 25.07
C LEU A 192 35.65 -5.97 25.29
N SER A 193 36.06 -7.22 25.15
CA SER A 193 37.47 -7.57 25.36
C SER A 193 38.00 -8.57 24.34
N PHE A 194 39.28 -8.41 24.00
CA PHE A 194 40.02 -9.29 23.11
C PHE A 194 41.05 -10.04 23.92
N ALA A 195 40.90 -11.35 24.02
CA ALA A 195 41.69 -12.20 24.87
C ALA A 195 42.55 -13.17 24.08
N GLY A 196 43.70 -13.53 24.66
CA GLY A 196 44.45 -14.69 24.19
C GLY A 196 43.63 -15.95 24.44
N SER A 197 43.44 -16.77 23.39
CA SER A 197 42.74 -18.06 23.53
C SER A 197 43.72 -19.15 23.96
N HIS A 198 43.24 -20.16 24.67
CA HIS A 198 43.98 -21.40 24.93
C HIS A 198 44.26 -22.19 23.64
N HIS A 199 43.54 -21.88 22.54
CA HIS A 199 43.82 -22.39 21.20
C HIS A 199 44.98 -21.65 20.49
N GLY A 200 45.50 -20.58 21.09
CA GLY A 200 46.60 -19.78 20.57
C GLY A 200 47.99 -20.20 21.07
N PRO A 201 49.04 -19.46 20.71
CA PRO A 201 50.40 -19.70 21.20
C PRO A 201 50.51 -19.47 22.71
N VAL A 202 50.92 -20.51 23.45
CA VAL A 202 51.26 -20.43 24.87
C VAL A 202 52.78 -20.35 25.04
N ASN A 203 53.23 -19.67 26.09
CA ASN A 203 54.65 -19.39 26.40
C ASN A 203 55.40 -18.66 25.26
N LYS A 204 54.67 -17.93 24.42
CA LYS A 204 55.22 -17.09 23.35
C LYS A 204 54.61 -15.70 23.40
N LYS A 205 55.44 -14.68 23.18
CA LYS A 205 54.99 -13.30 23.08
C LYS A 205 54.23 -13.11 21.76
N VAL A 206 53.02 -12.58 21.84
CA VAL A 206 52.16 -12.24 20.69
C VAL A 206 51.92 -10.74 20.71
N GLU A 207 51.97 -10.11 19.54
CA GLU A 207 51.56 -8.73 19.35
C GLU A 207 50.28 -8.71 18.50
N VAL A 208 49.29 -7.93 18.92
CA VAL A 208 47.99 -7.81 18.28
C VAL A 208 47.73 -6.33 18.00
N SER A 209 47.29 -6.06 16.78
CA SER A 209 46.88 -4.74 16.33
C SER A 209 45.45 -4.80 15.80
N ILE A 210 44.56 -4.00 16.39
CA ILE A 210 43.16 -3.88 15.99
C ILE A 210 42.90 -2.43 15.60
N GLN A 211 42.29 -2.22 14.44
CA GLN A 211 41.93 -0.89 13.93
C GLN A 211 40.52 -0.90 13.35
N ASP A 212 39.95 0.30 13.18
CA ASP A 212 38.64 0.52 12.57
C ASP A 212 37.51 -0.33 13.21
N ILE A 213 37.47 -0.37 14.54
CA ILE A 213 36.41 -1.08 15.27
C ILE A 213 35.09 -0.30 15.10
N ARG A 214 34.11 -0.93 14.45
CA ARG A 214 32.80 -0.34 14.12
C ARG A 214 31.65 -1.23 14.54
N LEU A 215 30.66 -0.61 15.18
CA LEU A 215 29.36 -1.20 15.44
C LEU A 215 28.43 -0.92 14.26
N GLN A 216 27.91 -1.99 13.65
CA GLN A 216 27.02 -1.94 12.49
C GLN A 216 25.65 -2.53 12.83
N GLY A 217 24.60 -1.91 12.31
CA GLY A 217 23.23 -2.33 12.57
C GLY A 217 22.22 -1.68 11.64
N LYS A 218 20.94 -2.01 11.85
CA LYS A 218 19.82 -1.45 11.07
C LYS A 218 18.71 -0.97 12.00
N ASP A 219 18.34 0.29 11.86
CA ASP A 219 17.18 0.89 12.52
C ASP A 219 15.96 0.85 11.59
N TRP A 220 15.16 -0.19 11.73
CA TRP A 220 13.96 -0.41 10.91
C TRP A 220 12.86 0.63 11.10
N ARG A 221 12.93 1.46 12.15
CA ARG A 221 11.89 2.47 12.43
C ARG A 221 11.74 3.46 11.28
N TYR A 222 12.85 3.86 10.64
CA TYR A 222 12.82 4.74 9.48
C TYR A 222 12.14 4.09 8.27
N MET A 223 12.38 2.79 8.04
CA MET A 223 11.74 2.05 6.95
C MET A 223 10.24 1.89 7.18
N TRP A 224 9.81 1.55 8.40
CA TRP A 224 8.39 1.48 8.74
C TRP A 224 7.68 2.83 8.60
N ALA A 225 8.29 3.91 9.09
CA ALA A 225 7.76 5.26 8.94
C ALA A 225 7.60 5.62 7.45
N PHE A 226 8.60 5.31 6.63
CA PHE A 226 8.54 5.49 5.18
C PHE A 226 7.38 4.71 4.55
N THR A 227 7.23 3.42 4.88
CA THR A 227 6.14 2.59 4.34
C THR A 227 4.77 3.15 4.69
N ILE A 228 4.57 3.62 5.92
CA ILE A 228 3.29 4.23 6.35
C ILE A 228 3.02 5.52 5.57
N ILE A 229 4.01 6.43 5.49
CA ILE A 229 3.88 7.71 4.75
C ILE A 229 3.63 7.45 3.27
N PHE A 230 4.33 6.47 2.68
CA PHE A 230 4.15 6.06 1.30
C PHE A 230 2.72 5.58 1.03
N LEU A 231 2.20 4.65 1.84
CA LEU A 231 0.85 4.13 1.70
C LEU A 231 -0.21 5.24 1.85
N LEU A 232 -0.04 6.14 2.82
CA LEU A 232 -0.96 7.27 3.01
C LEU A 232 -0.93 8.26 1.84
N ALA A 233 0.26 8.61 1.35
CA ALA A 233 0.41 9.57 0.24
C ALA A 233 -0.15 9.01 -1.07
N TRP A 234 0.16 7.75 -1.40
CA TRP A 234 -0.36 7.09 -2.59
C TRP A 234 -1.85 6.77 -2.49
N GLY A 235 -2.34 6.40 -1.30
CA GLY A 235 -3.77 6.23 -1.03
C GLY A 235 -4.55 7.54 -1.23
N ALA A 236 -4.04 8.65 -0.69
CA ALA A 236 -4.63 9.97 -0.90
C ALA A 236 -4.62 10.40 -2.37
N MET A 237 -3.52 10.15 -3.09
CA MET A 237 -3.42 10.42 -4.54
C MET A 237 -4.43 9.59 -5.33
N LEU A 238 -4.60 8.30 -5.01
CA LEU A 238 -5.58 7.43 -5.65
C LEU A 238 -7.01 7.94 -5.42
N LEU A 239 -7.36 8.28 -4.18
CA LEU A 239 -8.68 8.83 -3.85
C LEU A 239 -8.93 10.16 -4.58
N TRP A 240 -7.91 11.01 -4.69
CA TRP A 240 -8.01 12.26 -5.44
C TRP A 240 -8.24 12.02 -6.94
N LEU A 241 -7.51 11.08 -7.54
CA LEU A 241 -7.72 10.68 -8.95
C LEU A 241 -9.11 10.09 -9.18
N LEU A 242 -9.60 9.22 -8.30
CA LEU A 242 -10.95 8.67 -8.37
C LEU A 242 -12.01 9.77 -8.25
N LYS A 243 -11.80 10.75 -7.36
CA LYS A 243 -12.70 11.92 -7.22
C LYS A 243 -12.69 12.81 -8.47
N LEU A 244 -11.53 12.99 -9.10
CA LEU A 244 -11.44 13.72 -10.38
C LEU A 244 -12.15 12.97 -11.50
N TYR A 245 -11.94 11.66 -11.60
CA TYR A 245 -12.56 10.81 -12.61
C TYR A 245 -14.09 10.80 -12.47
N THR A 246 -14.60 10.54 -11.26
CA THR A 246 -16.05 10.55 -10.99
C THR A 246 -16.69 11.89 -11.30
N ARG A 247 -16.07 13.02 -10.92
CA ARG A 247 -16.57 14.36 -11.28
C ARG A 247 -16.65 14.55 -12.80
N SER A 248 -15.65 14.09 -13.54
CA SER A 248 -15.66 14.20 -15.00
C SER A 248 -16.77 13.35 -15.62
N LEU A 249 -16.98 12.12 -15.12
CA LEU A 249 -18.00 11.21 -15.62
C LEU A 249 -19.41 11.75 -15.32
N VAL A 250 -19.64 12.26 -14.11
CA VAL A 250 -20.92 12.88 -13.72
C VAL A 250 -21.24 14.07 -14.64
N SER A 251 -20.26 14.93 -14.94
CA SER A 251 -20.47 16.07 -15.85
C SER A 251 -20.88 15.63 -17.26
N GLU A 252 -20.35 14.49 -17.73
CA GLU A 252 -20.69 13.95 -19.04
C GLU A 252 -22.09 13.34 -19.06
N ILE A 253 -22.47 12.62 -17.99
CA ILE A 253 -23.80 12.07 -17.79
C ILE A 253 -24.83 13.20 -17.71
N GLU A 254 -24.59 14.24 -16.90
CA GLU A 254 -25.48 15.40 -16.81
C GLU A 254 -25.68 16.08 -18.16
N ARG A 255 -24.61 16.23 -18.95
CA ARG A 255 -24.69 16.79 -20.30
C ARG A 255 -25.57 15.92 -21.22
N LYS A 256 -25.40 14.59 -21.17
CA LYS A 256 -26.23 13.64 -21.95
C LYS A 256 -27.68 13.65 -21.49
N ILE A 257 -27.96 13.67 -20.18
CA ILE A 257 -29.31 13.78 -19.62
C ILE A 257 -29.99 15.07 -20.05
N THR A 258 -29.27 16.19 -20.01
CA THR A 258 -29.81 17.50 -20.41
C THR A 258 -30.15 17.53 -21.89
N GLN A 259 -29.31 16.92 -22.74
CA GLN A 259 -29.60 16.78 -24.18
C GLN A 259 -30.73 15.80 -24.48
N ALA A 260 -30.89 14.74 -23.70
CA ALA A 260 -31.90 13.70 -23.91
C ALA A 260 -33.26 13.99 -23.25
N ARG A 261 -33.44 15.14 -22.58
CA ARG A 261 -34.67 15.46 -21.84
C ARG A 261 -35.85 15.63 -22.82
N PRO A 262 -36.83 14.72 -22.86
CA PRO A 262 -37.99 14.90 -23.72
C PRO A 262 -38.84 16.06 -23.17
N LEU A 263 -39.29 16.95 -24.06
CA LEU A 263 -40.02 18.21 -23.78
C LEU A 263 -41.42 18.04 -23.15
N VAL A 264 -41.77 16.88 -22.61
CA VAL A 264 -43.09 16.63 -22.04
C VAL A 264 -42.96 16.37 -20.55
N ALA A 265 -43.23 17.39 -19.75
CA ALA A 265 -43.48 17.25 -18.33
C ALA A 265 -44.71 16.32 -18.15
N TYR A 266 -44.48 15.13 -17.59
CA TYR A 266 -45.55 14.19 -17.25
C TYR A 266 -46.48 14.84 -16.23
N LYS A 267 -47.64 15.32 -16.71
CA LYS A 267 -48.74 15.76 -15.85
C LYS A 267 -49.51 14.52 -15.44
N LYS A 268 -49.42 14.15 -14.16
CA LYS A 268 -50.17 13.04 -13.56
C LYS A 268 -51.66 13.26 -13.81
N ILE A 269 -52.29 12.37 -14.58
CA ILE A 269 -53.73 12.41 -14.83
C ILE A 269 -54.41 12.02 -13.51
N SER A 270 -55.09 12.97 -12.87
CA SER A 270 -55.92 12.71 -11.70
C SER A 270 -57.15 11.92 -12.14
N ILE A 271 -57.23 10.65 -11.74
CA ILE A 271 -58.40 9.80 -11.96
C ILE A 271 -59.38 10.11 -10.81
N ALA A 272 -60.42 10.90 -11.11
CA ALA A 272 -61.62 11.00 -10.28
C ALA A 272 -62.79 10.35 -11.04
N PRO A 273 -63.68 9.58 -10.38
CA PRO A 273 -64.66 8.75 -11.05
C PRO A 273 -65.96 9.51 -11.41
N HIS A 274 -66.35 9.40 -12.68
CA HIS A 274 -67.70 9.39 -13.27
C HIS A 274 -68.82 10.35 -12.77
N LYS A 275 -69.22 11.29 -13.64
CA LYS A 275 -70.59 11.38 -14.20
C LYS A 275 -70.67 12.40 -15.36
N GLU A 276 -71.53 12.08 -16.32
CA GLU A 276 -71.96 12.82 -17.53
C GLU A 276 -71.11 12.71 -18.80
N ASP A 277 -71.79 12.34 -19.91
CA ASP A 277 -71.29 12.25 -21.29
C ASP A 277 -70.60 13.54 -21.71
N SER A 278 -69.30 13.62 -21.45
CA SER A 278 -68.52 14.74 -21.95
C SER A 278 -68.39 14.58 -23.47
N LEU A 279 -68.63 15.66 -24.20
CA LEU A 279 -68.34 15.75 -25.63
C LEU A 279 -66.93 15.21 -25.93
N ALA A 280 -65.98 15.43 -25.02
CA ALA A 280 -64.64 14.85 -25.04
C ALA A 280 -64.63 13.31 -25.12
N ALA A 281 -65.35 12.61 -24.25
CA ALA A 281 -65.43 11.14 -24.29
C ALA A 281 -66.02 10.63 -25.61
N THR A 282 -67.04 11.32 -26.15
CA THR A 282 -67.62 10.98 -27.46
C THR A 282 -66.64 11.21 -28.61
N VAL A 283 -65.89 12.32 -28.59
CA VAL A 283 -64.82 12.57 -29.56
C VAL A 283 -63.75 11.49 -29.48
N LEU A 284 -63.23 11.18 -28.28
CA LEU A 284 -62.18 10.17 -28.13
C LEU A 284 -62.64 8.77 -28.55
N ARG A 285 -63.89 8.39 -28.24
CA ARG A 285 -64.49 7.14 -28.68
C ARG A 285 -64.57 7.07 -30.21
N PHE A 286 -64.96 8.16 -30.87
CA PHE A 286 -65.00 8.23 -32.33
C PHE A 286 -63.61 8.02 -32.96
N PHE A 287 -62.56 8.61 -32.40
CA PHE A 287 -61.20 8.33 -32.84
C PHE A 287 -60.81 6.86 -32.63
N ALA A 288 -61.12 6.28 -31.48
CA ALA A 288 -60.80 4.89 -31.19
C ALA A 288 -61.49 3.90 -32.13
N THR A 289 -62.68 4.22 -32.66
CA THR A 289 -63.40 3.37 -33.61
C THR A 289 -63.03 3.63 -35.07
N GLU A 290 -62.75 4.89 -35.45
CA GLU A 290 -62.58 5.30 -36.85
C GLU A 290 -61.13 5.58 -37.26
N TYR A 291 -60.13 5.41 -36.38
CA TYR A 291 -58.74 5.75 -36.70
C TYR A 291 -58.19 5.01 -37.94
N SER A 292 -58.66 3.80 -38.21
CA SER A 292 -58.25 2.97 -39.35
C SER A 292 -58.91 3.39 -40.68
N ASN A 293 -59.89 4.30 -40.66
CA ASN A 293 -60.58 4.76 -41.84
C ASN A 293 -59.67 5.65 -42.71
N PRO A 294 -59.36 5.29 -43.97
CA PRO A 294 -58.52 6.10 -44.84
C PRO A 294 -59.11 7.47 -45.20
N ALA A 295 -60.43 7.62 -45.13
CA ALA A 295 -61.13 8.87 -45.38
C ALA A 295 -61.23 9.78 -44.15
N MET A 296 -60.65 9.37 -43.02
CA MET A 296 -60.66 10.14 -41.77
C MET A 296 -59.94 11.48 -41.94
N SER A 297 -60.73 12.53 -42.15
CA SER A 297 -60.30 13.92 -42.22
C SER A 297 -60.99 14.75 -41.14
N LEU A 298 -60.53 15.98 -40.94
CA LEU A 298 -61.17 16.89 -40.00
C LEU A 298 -62.62 17.15 -40.41
N GLU A 299 -62.87 17.31 -41.71
CA GLU A 299 -64.19 17.51 -42.31
C GLU A 299 -65.11 16.32 -42.02
N TYR A 300 -64.62 15.11 -42.30
CA TYR A 300 -65.35 13.86 -42.06
C TYR A 300 -65.74 13.72 -40.58
N ALA A 301 -64.80 13.99 -39.67
CA ALA A 301 -65.04 13.92 -38.24
C ALA A 301 -66.07 14.97 -37.77
N THR A 302 -65.99 16.21 -38.28
CA THR A 302 -66.94 17.27 -37.93
C THR A 302 -68.36 16.96 -38.39
N GLU A 303 -68.51 16.36 -39.57
CA GLU A 303 -69.81 15.95 -40.11
C GLU A 303 -70.41 14.78 -39.31
N LYS A 304 -69.62 13.74 -39.02
CA LYS A 304 -70.08 12.57 -38.25
C LYS A 304 -70.43 12.88 -36.80
N LEU A 305 -69.70 13.81 -36.18
CA LEU A 305 -69.93 14.21 -34.79
C LEU A 305 -70.92 15.38 -34.66
N ASN A 306 -71.38 15.96 -35.78
CA ASN A 306 -72.23 17.15 -35.82
C ASN A 306 -71.68 18.33 -34.99
N ILE A 307 -70.37 18.59 -35.11
CA ILE A 307 -69.67 19.68 -34.43
C ILE A 307 -68.77 20.44 -35.39
N ASN A 308 -68.51 21.73 -35.14
CA ASN A 308 -67.60 22.51 -35.98
C ASN A 308 -66.11 22.24 -35.70
N ARG A 309 -65.24 22.61 -36.65
CA ARG A 309 -63.78 22.41 -36.59
C ARG A 309 -63.12 23.01 -35.35
N ASN A 310 -63.58 24.18 -34.93
CA ASN A 310 -63.05 24.89 -33.76
C ASN A 310 -63.40 24.16 -32.47
N LYS A 311 -64.61 23.60 -32.39
CA LYS A 311 -65.05 22.81 -31.23
C LYS A 311 -64.30 21.49 -31.13
N LEU A 312 -64.10 20.78 -32.24
CA LEU A 312 -63.34 19.53 -32.28
C LEU A 312 -61.87 19.74 -31.88
N ASN A 313 -61.17 20.71 -32.48
CA ASN A 313 -59.79 21.02 -32.09
C ASN A 313 -59.72 21.61 -30.68
N GLY A 314 -60.72 22.37 -30.24
CA GLY A 314 -60.81 22.89 -28.88
C GLY A 314 -60.89 21.77 -27.84
N VAL A 315 -61.72 20.75 -28.09
CA VAL A 315 -61.81 19.54 -27.25
C VAL A 315 -60.48 18.80 -27.21
N LEU A 316 -59.87 18.49 -28.37
CA LEU A 316 -58.60 17.76 -28.40
C LEU A 316 -57.44 18.56 -27.77
N LYS A 317 -57.44 19.88 -27.93
CA LYS A 317 -56.43 20.75 -27.31
C LYS A 317 -56.63 20.86 -25.79
N GLN A 318 -57.87 20.89 -25.32
CA GLN A 318 -58.18 20.94 -23.89
C GLN A 318 -57.82 19.61 -23.20
N GLU A 319 -58.19 18.48 -23.80
CA GLU A 319 -58.01 17.15 -23.20
C GLU A 319 -56.60 16.60 -23.39
N LEU A 320 -56.01 16.78 -24.57
CA LEU A 320 -54.77 16.11 -24.98
C LEU A 320 -53.66 17.08 -25.39
N ASN A 321 -53.95 18.38 -25.48
CA ASN A 321 -53.06 19.41 -26.02
C ASN A 321 -52.54 19.09 -27.44
N LEU A 322 -53.35 18.39 -28.23
CA LEU A 322 -53.04 17.99 -29.60
C LEU A 322 -54.07 18.56 -30.57
N THR A 323 -53.65 18.81 -31.81
CA THR A 323 -54.57 19.08 -32.93
C THR A 323 -55.16 17.76 -33.45
N PHE A 324 -56.24 17.84 -34.24
CA PHE A 324 -56.84 16.68 -34.89
C PHE A 324 -55.81 15.78 -35.59
N ASN A 325 -54.99 16.37 -36.48
CA ASN A 325 -54.00 15.63 -37.25
C ASN A 325 -52.92 15.02 -36.36
N ALA A 326 -52.46 15.75 -35.35
CA ALA A 326 -51.44 15.25 -34.43
C ALA A 326 -51.97 14.07 -33.60
N TYR A 327 -53.23 14.12 -33.16
CA TYR A 327 -53.83 13.03 -32.41
C TYR A 327 -54.08 11.79 -33.27
N LEU A 328 -54.66 11.96 -34.47
CA LEU A 328 -54.86 10.85 -35.41
C LEU A 328 -53.55 10.15 -35.77
N HIS A 329 -52.51 10.95 -36.05
CA HIS A 329 -51.18 10.45 -36.35
C HIS A 329 -50.62 9.63 -35.19
N LYS A 330 -50.64 10.18 -33.99
CA LYS A 330 -50.13 9.51 -32.78
C LYS A 330 -50.89 8.22 -32.49
N LEU A 331 -52.22 8.24 -32.60
CA LEU A 331 -53.06 7.06 -32.39
C LEU A 331 -52.70 5.94 -33.38
N ARG A 332 -52.55 6.27 -34.67
CA ARG A 332 -52.13 5.31 -35.70
C ARG A 332 -50.72 4.76 -35.45
N MET A 333 -49.77 5.58 -34.99
CA MET A 333 -48.42 5.12 -34.68
C MET A 333 -48.37 4.18 -33.48
N VAL A 334 -49.09 4.52 -32.41
CA VAL A 334 -49.20 3.66 -31.21
C VAL A 334 -49.79 2.29 -31.59
N GLU A 335 -50.86 2.27 -32.38
CA GLU A 335 -51.43 1.01 -32.89
C GLU A 335 -50.48 0.28 -33.85
N ALA A 336 -49.66 1.00 -34.63
CA ALA A 336 -48.63 0.38 -35.46
C ALA A 336 -47.60 -0.40 -34.63
N GLY A 337 -47.11 0.20 -33.55
CA GLY A 337 -46.21 -0.49 -32.60
C GLY A 337 -46.87 -1.72 -32.00
N ARG A 338 -48.10 -1.58 -31.48
CA ARG A 338 -48.85 -2.68 -30.87
C ARG A 338 -49.10 -3.84 -31.85
N LEU A 339 -49.45 -3.55 -33.10
CA LEU A 339 -49.68 -4.58 -34.13
C LEU A 339 -48.39 -5.28 -34.54
N LEU A 340 -47.26 -4.57 -34.59
CA LEU A 340 -45.95 -5.17 -34.85
C LEU A 340 -45.51 -6.11 -33.72
N ASP A 341 -45.87 -5.80 -32.49
CA ASP A 341 -45.56 -6.64 -31.32
C ASP A 341 -46.47 -7.88 -31.21
N SER A 342 -47.72 -7.77 -31.65
CA SER A 342 -48.73 -8.83 -31.48
C SER A 342 -48.90 -9.77 -32.68
N ASP A 343 -48.58 -9.34 -33.90
CA ASP A 343 -48.76 -10.14 -35.12
C ASP A 343 -47.42 -10.37 -35.85
N VAL A 344 -46.81 -11.54 -35.59
CA VAL A 344 -45.52 -11.94 -36.17
C VAL A 344 -45.61 -12.20 -37.68
N GLY A 345 -46.80 -12.32 -38.26
CA GLY A 345 -47.00 -12.57 -39.69
C GLY A 345 -47.23 -11.31 -40.53
N ILE A 346 -47.61 -10.18 -39.91
CA ILE A 346 -48.09 -9.02 -40.67
C ILE A 346 -47.02 -8.40 -41.55
N SER A 347 -47.34 -8.18 -42.83
CA SER A 347 -46.47 -7.44 -43.74
C SER A 347 -46.58 -5.93 -43.47
N VAL A 348 -45.51 -5.18 -43.67
CA VAL A 348 -45.53 -3.72 -43.42
C VAL A 348 -46.51 -2.98 -44.34
N SER A 349 -46.73 -3.51 -45.56
CA SER A 349 -47.72 -2.98 -46.50
C SER A 349 -49.14 -3.17 -45.95
N GLU A 350 -49.45 -4.38 -45.48
CA GLU A 350 -50.74 -4.70 -44.86
C GLU A 350 -50.99 -3.90 -43.58
N LEU A 351 -49.96 -3.72 -42.75
CA LEU A 351 -50.03 -2.88 -41.56
C LEU A 351 -50.40 -1.43 -41.90
N ALA A 352 -49.78 -0.85 -42.93
CA ALA A 352 -50.09 0.51 -43.37
C ALA A 352 -51.56 0.65 -43.78
N PHE A 353 -52.09 -0.31 -44.55
CA PHE A 353 -53.49 -0.32 -44.96
C PHE A 353 -54.45 -0.50 -43.77
N ARG A 354 -54.15 -1.40 -42.81
CA ARG A 354 -54.98 -1.62 -41.60
C ARG A 354 -55.08 -0.36 -40.72
N LEU A 355 -54.08 0.52 -40.78
CA LEU A 355 -54.05 1.78 -40.03
C LEU A 355 -54.64 2.97 -40.79
N GLY A 356 -55.22 2.75 -41.97
CA GLY A 356 -55.84 3.81 -42.77
C GLY A 356 -54.86 4.65 -43.58
N TYR A 357 -53.66 4.15 -43.87
CA TYR A 357 -52.75 4.77 -44.83
C TYR A 357 -52.97 4.17 -46.23
N THR A 358 -53.20 5.04 -47.21
CA THR A 358 -53.31 4.65 -48.63
C THR A 358 -51.94 4.53 -49.31
N ASN A 359 -50.91 5.17 -48.74
CA ASN A 359 -49.56 5.20 -49.28
C ASN A 359 -48.57 4.60 -48.27
N THR A 360 -48.11 3.39 -48.57
CA THR A 360 -47.13 2.64 -47.78
C THR A 360 -45.80 3.39 -47.62
N ASN A 361 -45.31 4.07 -48.65
CA ASN A 361 -44.05 4.86 -48.56
C ASN A 361 -44.18 6.02 -47.57
N TYR A 362 -45.36 6.65 -47.52
CA TYR A 362 -45.64 7.69 -46.54
C TYR A 362 -45.67 7.13 -45.12
N PHE A 363 -46.31 5.97 -44.91
CA PHE A 363 -46.29 5.27 -43.62
C PHE A 363 -44.86 4.95 -43.17
N TYR A 364 -44.00 4.43 -44.05
CA TYR A 364 -42.59 4.16 -43.72
C TYR A 364 -41.85 5.40 -43.21
N LYS A 365 -42.02 6.53 -43.90
CA LYS A 365 -41.38 7.80 -43.52
C LYS A 365 -41.86 8.28 -42.16
N VAL A 366 -43.17 8.22 -41.94
CA VAL A 366 -43.82 8.63 -40.70
C VAL A 366 -43.39 7.73 -39.52
N PHE A 367 -43.44 6.41 -39.69
CA PHE A 367 -43.05 5.46 -38.65
C PHE A 367 -41.58 5.62 -38.26
N LYS A 368 -40.69 5.79 -39.25
CA LYS A 368 -39.26 6.02 -39.00
C LYS A 368 -39.01 7.32 -38.23
N ASN A 369 -39.79 8.36 -38.51
CA ASN A 369 -39.67 9.62 -37.78
C ASN A 369 -40.15 9.48 -36.33
N GLU A 370 -41.20 8.70 -36.07
CA GLU A 370 -41.74 8.50 -34.72
C GLU A 370 -40.85 7.59 -33.86
N TYR A 371 -40.39 6.46 -34.41
CA TYR A 371 -39.67 5.41 -33.66
C TYR A 371 -38.15 5.37 -33.91
N GLY A 372 -37.61 6.27 -34.75
CA GLY A 372 -36.17 6.33 -35.07
C GLY A 372 -35.63 5.16 -35.90
N CYS A 373 -36.46 4.17 -36.24
CA CYS A 373 -36.07 2.98 -37.00
C CYS A 373 -37.19 2.56 -37.96
N THR A 374 -36.87 1.68 -38.93
CA THR A 374 -37.87 1.17 -39.87
C THR A 374 -38.80 0.15 -39.18
N PRO A 375 -40.07 -0.01 -39.62
CA PRO A 375 -40.99 -1.01 -39.06
C PRO A 375 -40.40 -2.43 -38.98
N LYS A 376 -39.64 -2.83 -40.00
CA LYS A 376 -38.93 -4.12 -40.02
C LYS A 376 -37.90 -4.23 -38.89
N LYS A 377 -37.07 -3.20 -38.72
CA LYS A 377 -36.07 -3.16 -37.65
C LYS A 377 -36.71 -3.10 -36.27
N TYR A 378 -37.84 -2.41 -36.13
CA TYR A 378 -38.61 -2.34 -34.88
C TYR A 378 -39.06 -3.75 -34.43
N LYS A 379 -39.59 -4.54 -35.38
CA LYS A 379 -39.98 -5.93 -35.15
C LYS A 379 -38.80 -6.84 -34.75
N ASP A 380 -37.66 -6.72 -35.43
CA ASP A 380 -36.48 -7.54 -35.13
C ASP A 380 -35.93 -7.27 -33.71
N ILE A 381 -35.97 -6.00 -33.27
CA ILE A 381 -35.50 -5.59 -31.93
C ILE A 381 -36.37 -6.20 -30.82
N ASN A 382 -37.70 -6.11 -30.94
CA ASN A 382 -38.61 -6.58 -29.89
C ASN A 382 -38.71 -8.11 -29.79
N HIS A 383 -38.50 -8.84 -30.88
CA HIS A 383 -38.45 -10.32 -30.84
C HIS A 383 -37.15 -10.87 -30.24
N SER A 384 -36.03 -10.18 -30.42
CA SER A 384 -34.74 -10.59 -29.82
C SER A 384 -34.77 -10.53 -28.29
N SER A 385 -35.59 -9.63 -27.72
CA SER A 385 -35.78 -9.46 -26.27
C SER A 385 -36.82 -10.37 -25.61
N ALA A 386 -37.54 -11.20 -26.38
CA ALA A 386 -38.56 -12.13 -25.85
C ALA A 386 -38.13 -13.61 -25.94
N SER A 387 -36.97 -13.89 -26.53
CA SER A 387 -36.35 -15.23 -26.65
C SER A 387 -35.13 -15.44 -25.73
N ASP A 388 -34.85 -14.47 -24.86
CA ASP A 388 -34.01 -14.58 -23.66
C ASP A 388 -34.92 -14.47 -22.42
#